data_AF-A0A1G5DW81-F1
#
_entry.id   AF-A0A1G5DW81-F1
#
_cell.length_a   1.000
_cell.length_b   1.000
_cell.length_c   1.000
_cell.angle_alpha   90.00
_cell.angle_beta   90.00
_cell.angle_gamma   90.00
#
_symmetry.space_group_name_H-M   'P 1'
#
loop_
_entity.id
_entity.type
_entity.pdbx_description
1 polymer ?
#
loop_
_entity_poly.entity_id
_entity_poly.type
_entity_poly.pdbx_seq_one_letter_code
_entity_poly.pdbx_strand_id
1 'polypeptide(L)'
;MSTTEIKSMKYESFMNRAHRLDRRIRRPSKAEFQNLVRLENKNENYSKLLDGLKERMEKACEIFLNQDPPYDEQERLNVLRSLIAQAKSSEGIYECAARGLVMTERFK
;
A
#
# COMPACT_ATOMS: atom_id res chain seq x y z
N MET A 1 -21.04 2.52 4.17
CA MET A 1 -19.61 2.42 4.54
C MET A 1 -19.07 3.83 4.70
N SER A 2 -18.31 4.07 5.77
CA SER A 2 -17.58 5.32 5.98
C SER A 2 -16.44 5.48 4.97
N THR A 3 -16.03 6.72 4.69
CA THR A 3 -14.88 7.02 3.81
C THR A 3 -13.61 6.28 4.25
N THR A 4 -13.39 6.17 5.56
CA THR A 4 -12.24 5.45 6.13
C THR A 4 -12.28 3.95 5.87
N GLU A 5 -13.47 3.32 5.90
CA GLU A 5 -13.61 1.89 5.58
C GLU A 5 -13.30 1.61 4.10
N ILE A 6 -13.78 2.45 3.18
CA ILE A 6 -13.49 2.29 1.76
C ILE A 6 -11.98 2.41 1.50
N LYS A 7 -11.34 3.40 2.14
CA LYS A 7 -9.89 3.62 2.02
C LYS A 7 -9.09 2.46 2.60
N SER A 8 -9.47 1.96 3.78
CA SER A 8 -8.79 0.83 4.42
C SER A 8 -8.94 -0.47 3.64
N MET A 9 -10.10 -0.70 3.01
CA MET A 9 -10.33 -1.85 2.12
C MET A 9 -9.46 -1.79 0.87
N LYS A 10 -9.23 -0.60 0.28
CA LYS A 10 -8.35 -0.45 -0.89
C LYS A 10 -6.89 -0.72 -0.52
N TYR A 11 -6.42 -0.21 0.62
CA TYR A 11 -5.10 -0.55 1.16
C TYR A 11 -4.95 -2.06 1.34
N GLU A 12 -5.88 -2.69 2.05
CA GLU A 12 -5.86 -4.12 2.33
C GLU A 12 -5.91 -4.94 1.04
N SER A 13 -6.69 -4.52 0.04
CA SER A 13 -6.81 -5.21 -1.24
C SER A 13 -5.50 -5.20 -2.02
N PHE A 14 -4.82 -4.04 -2.10
CA PHE A 14 -3.51 -3.92 -2.75
C PHE A 14 -2.49 -4.85 -2.09
N MET A 15 -2.40 -4.79 -0.76
CA MET A 15 -1.47 -5.61 0.01
C MET A 15 -1.79 -7.10 -0.09
N ASN A 16 -3.08 -7.47 -0.17
CA ASN A 16 -3.49 -8.86 -0.31
C ASN A 16 -3.08 -9.46 -1.65
N ARG A 17 -3.00 -8.67 -2.74
CA ARG A 17 -2.46 -9.17 -4.01
C ARG A 17 -1.01 -9.60 -3.86
N ALA A 18 -0.18 -8.78 -3.21
CA ALA A 18 1.21 -9.14 -2.92
C ALA A 18 1.32 -10.35 -1.97
N HIS A 19 0.48 -10.41 -0.93
CA HIS A 19 0.48 -11.55 0.01
C HIS A 19 0.10 -12.88 -0.63
N ARG A 20 -0.75 -12.87 -1.67
CA ARG A 20 -1.09 -14.08 -2.43
C ARG A 20 0.10 -14.62 -3.23
N LEU A 21 0.94 -13.72 -3.74
CA LEU A 21 2.15 -14.06 -4.48
C LEU A 21 3.28 -14.50 -3.54
N ASP A 22 3.42 -13.86 -2.37
CA ASP A 22 4.38 -14.25 -1.35
C ASP A 22 3.73 -14.33 0.04
N ARG A 23 3.43 -15.56 0.48
CA ARG A 23 2.82 -15.83 1.79
C ARG A 23 3.78 -15.61 2.97
N ARG A 24 5.08 -15.36 2.73
CA ARG A 24 6.06 -15.09 3.79
C ARG A 24 5.90 -13.69 4.37
N ILE A 25 5.26 -12.76 3.66
CA ILE A 25 4.97 -11.43 4.22
C ILE A 25 3.82 -11.49 5.23
N ARG A 26 3.86 -10.59 6.22
CA ARG A 26 2.80 -10.46 7.22
C ARG A 26 1.46 -10.17 6.55
N ARG A 27 0.44 -10.98 6.89
CA ARG A 27 -0.94 -10.82 6.45
C ARG A 27 -1.40 -9.37 6.65
N PRO A 28 -1.86 -8.68 5.60
CA PRO A 28 -2.35 -7.32 5.73
C PRO A 28 -3.71 -7.27 6.41
N SER A 29 -3.99 -6.14 7.05
CA SER A 29 -5.27 -5.90 7.72
C SER A 29 -5.70 -4.45 7.52
N LYS A 30 -7.00 -4.25 7.28
CA LYS A 30 -7.62 -2.91 7.28
C LYS A 30 -7.34 -2.09 8.55
N ALA A 31 -7.10 -2.77 9.68
CA ALA A 31 -6.81 -2.12 10.96
C ALA A 31 -5.49 -1.31 10.91
N GLU A 32 -4.54 -1.71 10.09
CA GLU A 32 -3.23 -1.06 9.99
C GLU A 32 -3.37 0.37 9.43
N PHE A 33 -4.18 0.53 8.38
CA PHE A 33 -4.55 1.82 7.82
C PHE A 33 -5.45 2.62 8.78
N GLN A 34 -6.44 1.97 9.39
CA GLN A 34 -7.35 2.64 10.34
C GLN A 34 -6.61 3.20 11.55
N ASN A 35 -5.58 2.50 12.03
CA ASN A 35 -4.72 2.98 13.11
C ASN A 35 -3.94 4.24 12.69
N LEU A 36 -3.44 4.29 11.45
CA LEU A 36 -2.76 5.48 10.92
C LEU A 36 -3.71 6.68 10.89
N VAL A 37 -4.90 6.52 10.30
CA VAL A 37 -5.95 7.57 10.27
C VAL A 37 -6.31 8.04 11.68
N ARG A 38 -6.43 7.11 12.63
CA ARG A 38 -6.78 7.44 14.02
C ARG A 38 -5.70 8.29 14.70
N LEU A 39 -4.43 7.93 14.56
CA LEU A 39 -3.33 8.69 15.16
C LEU A 39 -3.21 10.08 14.52
N GLU A 40 -3.32 10.15 13.20
CA GLU A 40 -3.31 11.41 12.45
C GLU A 40 -4.45 12.34 12.89
N ASN A 41 -5.68 11.83 13.00
CA ASN A 41 -6.83 12.62 13.47
C ASN A 41 -6.69 13.13 14.91
N LYS A 42 -5.92 12.43 15.74
CA LYS A 42 -5.64 12.84 17.12
C LYS A 42 -4.43 13.78 17.24
N ASN A 43 -3.77 14.10 16.12
CA ASN A 43 -2.47 14.79 16.10
C ASN A 43 -1.41 14.09 16.97
N GLU A 44 -1.52 12.78 17.13
CA GLU A 44 -0.53 11.95 17.83
C GLU A 44 0.64 11.64 16.89
N ASN A 45 1.80 11.34 17.44
CA ASN A 45 2.95 10.96 16.62
C ASN A 45 2.68 9.65 15.86
N TYR A 46 2.55 9.74 14.54
CA TYR A 46 2.28 8.61 13.66
C TYR A 46 3.43 8.28 12.71
N SER A 47 4.59 8.96 12.80
CA SER A 47 5.69 8.82 11.82
C SER A 47 6.18 7.38 11.70
N LYS A 48 6.42 6.72 12.84
CA LYS A 48 6.86 5.32 12.87
C LYS A 48 5.86 4.36 12.23
N LEU A 49 4.56 4.61 12.39
CA LEU A 49 3.53 3.78 11.77
C LEU A 49 3.46 4.05 10.27
N LEU A 50 3.57 5.32 9.85
CA LEU A 50 3.61 5.70 8.45
C LEU A 50 4.80 5.04 7.74
N ASP A 51 6.00 5.14 8.29
CA ASP A 51 7.21 4.57 7.71
C ASP A 51 7.11 3.04 7.60
N GLY A 52 6.62 2.37 8.64
CA GLY A 52 6.38 0.93 8.59
C GLY A 52 5.31 0.50 7.56
N LEU A 53 4.34 1.36 7.25
CA LEU A 53 3.38 1.10 6.19
C LEU A 53 3.99 1.31 4.80
N LYS A 54 4.83 2.34 4.62
CA LYS A 54 5.58 2.58 3.38
C LYS A 54 6.49 1.41 3.04
N GLU A 55 7.33 0.98 3.98
CA GLU A 55 8.24 -0.15 3.80
C GLU A 55 7.49 -1.42 3.34
N ARG A 56 6.32 -1.66 3.93
CA ARG A 56 5.48 -2.80 3.53
C ARG A 56 4.91 -2.66 2.14
N MET A 57 4.46 -1.46 1.76
CA MET A 57 3.96 -1.21 0.40
C MET A 57 5.09 -1.27 -0.63
N GLU A 58 6.29 -0.79 -0.31
CA GLU A 58 7.47 -0.92 -1.17
C GLU A 58 7.83 -2.39 -1.38
N LYS A 59 7.82 -3.19 -0.31
CA LYS A 59 8.01 -4.64 -0.42
C LYS A 59 6.93 -5.33 -1.25
N ALA A 60 5.68 -4.85 -1.18
CA ALA A 60 4.62 -5.33 -2.07
C ALA A 60 4.94 -5.04 -3.55
N CYS A 61 5.44 -3.84 -3.87
CA CYS A 61 5.92 -3.51 -5.21
C CYS A 61 7.07 -4.42 -5.66
N GLU A 62 8.03 -4.73 -4.79
CA GLU A 62 9.12 -5.65 -5.10
C GLU A 62 8.61 -7.06 -5.43
N ILE A 63 7.61 -7.55 -4.70
CA ILE A 63 6.99 -8.85 -4.99
C ILE A 63 6.37 -8.87 -6.38
N PHE A 64 5.68 -7.79 -6.79
CA PHE A 64 5.11 -7.69 -8.14
C PHE A 64 6.19 -7.61 -9.21
N LEU A 65 7.26 -6.85 -8.99
CA LEU A 65 8.42 -6.76 -9.90
C LEU A 65 9.10 -8.13 -10.08
N ASN A 66 9.17 -8.94 -9.03
CA ASN A 66 9.73 -10.30 -9.08
C ASN A 66 8.87 -11.30 -9.86
N GLN A 67 7.65 -10.93 -10.29
CA GLN A 67 6.81 -11.77 -11.17
C GLN A 67 7.10 -11.55 -12.66
N ASP A 68 8.20 -10.89 -12.99
CA ASP A 68 8.62 -10.56 -14.36
C ASP A 68 7.49 -9.88 -15.18
N PRO A 69 7.00 -8.71 -14.74
CA PRO A 69 6.01 -7.95 -15.50
C PRO A 69 6.64 -7.31 -16.74
N PRO A 70 5.86 -6.97 -17.79
CA PRO A 70 6.36 -6.23 -18.95
C PRO A 70 7.01 -4.90 -18.54
N TYR A 71 7.91 -4.40 -19.39
CA TYR A 71 8.68 -3.17 -19.14
C TYR A 71 7.80 -1.98 -18.68
N ASP A 72 6.70 -1.70 -19.39
CA ASP A 72 5.78 -0.60 -19.04
C ASP A 72 5.13 -0.78 -17.66
N GLU A 73 4.91 -2.03 -17.22
CA GLU A 73 4.40 -2.33 -15.87
C GLU A 73 5.51 -2.20 -14.82
N GLN A 74 6.75 -2.61 -15.14
CA GLN A 74 7.90 -2.38 -14.27
C GLN A 74 8.12 -0.88 -14.01
N GLU A 75 8.09 -0.05 -15.05
CA GLU A 75 8.23 1.40 -14.89
C GLU A 75 7.13 1.99 -14.02
N ARG A 76 5.87 1.61 -14.25
CA ARG A 76 4.74 2.06 -13.42
C ARG A 76 4.89 1.63 -11.96
N LEU A 77 5.36 0.41 -11.69
CA LEU A 77 5.63 -0.07 -10.34
C LEU A 77 6.80 0.68 -9.68
N ASN A 78 7.85 1.01 -10.43
CA ASN A 78 8.96 1.83 -9.92
C ASN A 78 8.51 3.26 -9.58
N VAL A 79 7.68 3.88 -10.42
CA VAL A 79 7.05 5.17 -10.11
C VAL A 79 6.19 5.07 -8.84
N LEU A 80 5.40 4.00 -8.71
CA LEU A 80 4.60 3.76 -7.51
C LEU A 80 5.47 3.68 -6.23
N ARG A 81 6.62 2.99 -6.30
CA ARG A 81 7.58 2.95 -5.17
C ARG A 81 8.06 4.34 -4.78
N SER A 82 8.44 5.18 -5.76
CA SER A 82 8.85 6.56 -5.48
C SER A 82 7.72 7.38 -4.84
N LEU A 83 6.47 7.19 -5.27
CA LEU A 83 5.31 7.85 -4.68
C LEU A 83 5.06 7.40 -3.23
N ILE A 84 5.22 6.10 -2.94
CA ILE A 84 5.09 5.55 -1.58
C ILE A 84 6.12 6.18 -0.65
N ALA A 85 7.38 6.25 -1.07
CA ALA A 85 8.45 6.87 -0.28
C ALA A 85 8.12 8.33 0.09
N GLN A 86 7.50 9.06 -0.83
CA GLN A 86 7.13 10.46 -0.68
C GLN A 86 5.82 10.69 0.10
N ALA A 87 5.02 9.66 0.38
CA ALA A 87 3.75 9.82 1.10
C ALA A 87 3.96 10.43 2.49
N LYS A 88 3.11 11.37 2.93
CA LYS A 88 3.29 12.06 4.23
C LYS A 88 2.11 11.89 5.20
N SER A 89 1.05 11.21 4.77
CA SER A 89 -0.22 11.11 5.49
C SER A 89 -0.92 9.80 5.18
N SER A 90 -1.99 9.49 5.94
CA SER A 90 -2.90 8.41 5.58
C SER A 90 -3.53 8.60 4.19
N GLU A 91 -3.76 9.85 3.76
CA GLU A 91 -4.26 10.13 2.42
C GLU A 91 -3.27 9.73 1.34
N GLY A 92 -1.98 10.06 1.52
CA GLY A 92 -0.93 9.67 0.57
C GLY A 92 -0.80 8.15 0.46
N ILE A 93 -0.90 7.42 1.58
CA ILE A 93 -0.92 5.95 1.60
C ILE A 93 -2.12 5.40 0.83
N TYR A 94 -3.30 5.98 1.06
CA TYR A 94 -4.51 5.62 0.33
C TYR A 94 -4.37 5.82 -1.18
N GLU A 95 -3.88 6.98 -1.61
CA GLU A 95 -3.69 7.28 -3.03
C GLU A 95 -2.71 6.30 -3.69
N CYS A 96 -1.61 5.98 -3.00
CA CYS A 96 -0.66 4.97 -3.47
C CYS A 96 -1.33 3.60 -3.61
N ALA A 97 -2.12 3.16 -2.61
CA ALA A 97 -2.82 1.89 -2.69
C ALA A 97 -3.86 1.86 -3.83
N ALA A 98 -4.59 2.96 -4.04
CA ALA A 98 -5.57 3.07 -5.11
C ALA A 98 -4.90 3.00 -6.50
N ARG A 99 -3.79 3.72 -6.69
CA ARG A 99 -2.98 3.63 -7.93
C ARG A 99 -2.38 2.23 -8.11
N GLY A 100 -1.87 1.65 -7.03
CA GLY A 100 -1.32 0.31 -7.01
C GLY A 100 -2.32 -0.77 -7.42
N LEU A 101 -3.59 -0.65 -7.02
CA LEU A 101 -4.66 -1.54 -7.50
C LEU A 101 -4.86 -1.46 -9.01
N VAL A 102 -4.82 -0.27 -9.60
CA VAL A 102 -4.95 -0.13 -11.06
C VAL A 102 -3.73 -0.74 -11.77
N MET A 103 -2.53 -0.48 -11.25
CA MET A 103 -1.27 -0.96 -11.84
C MET A 103 -1.09 -2.48 -11.72
N THR A 104 -1.67 -3.10 -10.70
CA THR A 104 -1.50 -4.54 -10.40
C THR A 104 -2.72 -5.37 -10.76
N GLU A 105 -3.59 -4.91 -11.67
CA GLU A 105 -4.83 -5.61 -12.02
C GLU A 105 -4.59 -7.02 -12.58
N ARG A 106 -3.42 -7.25 -13.19
CA ARG A 106 -2.96 -8.59 -13.63
C ARG A 106 -2.89 -9.61 -12.48
N PHE A 107 -2.63 -9.15 -11.26
CA PHE A 107 -2.46 -9.99 -10.06
C PHE A 107 -3.74 -10.11 -9.22
N LYS A 108 -4.91 -9.85 -9.82
CA LYS A 108 -6.22 -9.90 -9.15
C LYS A 108 -6.61 -11.29 -8.69
#